data_AF-A0A7C6KEB4-F1
#
_entry.id   AF-A0A7C6KEB4-F1
#
_cell.length_a   1.000
_cell.length_b   1.000
_cell.length_c   1.000
_cell.angle_alpha   90.00
_cell.angle_beta   90.00
_cell.angle_gamma   90.00
#
_symmetry.space_group_name_H-M   'P 1'
#
loop_
_entity.id
_entity.type
_entity.pdbx_description
1 polymer ?
#
loop_
_entity_poly.entity_id
_entity_poly.type
_entity_poly.pdbx_seq_one_letter_code
_entity_poly.pdbx_strand_id
1 'polypeptide(L)'
;MEVQQKPWVYQGDPDLVDLVVGKADLSCGGHLIAFLMADGAIRIGASIHPAQYINRLAVQLRQMGGTPIKSVMVSKPCLRHEAVRRKLVERLRNYHDSGANLFRLSGERFTEEAESILQFSQAM
;
A
#
# COMPACT_ATOMS: atom_id res chain seq x y z
N MET A 1 11.18 18.51 19.00
CA MET A 1 10.21 18.27 17.91
C MET A 1 10.28 16.81 17.54
N GLU A 2 9.35 15.99 18.04
CA GLU A 2 9.20 14.63 17.53
C GLU A 2 8.71 14.73 16.09
N VAL A 3 9.59 14.37 15.15
CA VAL A 3 9.20 14.23 13.75
C VAL A 3 8.28 13.00 13.71
N GLN A 4 6.96 13.22 13.70
CA GLN A 4 5.98 12.16 13.44
C GLN A 4 6.42 11.47 12.14
N GLN A 5 6.98 10.27 12.27
CA GLN A 5 7.43 9.52 11.13
C GLN A 5 6.20 9.07 10.37
N LYS A 6 5.94 9.71 9.22
CA LYS A 6 4.92 9.27 8.27
C LYS A 6 5.12 7.77 8.04
N PRO A 7 4.03 6.97 8.00
CA PRO A 7 4.13 5.51 7.93
C PRO A 7 4.70 5.03 6.59
N TRP A 8 4.71 5.93 5.60
CA TRP A 8 5.14 5.73 4.23
C TRP A 8 6.61 6.11 4.09
N VAL A 9 7.41 5.19 3.58
CA VAL A 9 8.78 5.49 3.12
C VAL A 9 8.78 6.10 1.72
N TYR A 10 7.69 5.88 0.97
CA TYR A 10 7.53 6.38 -0.37
C TYR A 10 6.07 6.70 -0.67
N GLN A 11 5.84 7.83 -1.32
CA GLN A 11 4.57 8.23 -1.91
C GLN A 11 4.87 8.98 -3.20
N GLY A 12 4.45 8.43 -4.34
CA GLY A 12 4.80 9.03 -5.62
C GLY A 12 4.43 8.17 -6.81
N ASP A 13 5.19 8.35 -7.89
CA ASP A 13 5.03 7.64 -9.15
C ASP A 13 5.40 6.14 -9.00
N PRO A 14 4.60 5.19 -9.52
CA PRO A 14 4.97 3.78 -9.52
C PRO A 14 6.35 3.47 -10.14
N ASP A 15 6.79 4.22 -11.15
CA ASP A 15 8.01 3.93 -11.90
C ASP A 15 9.29 4.26 -11.12
N LEU A 16 9.19 5.13 -10.09
CA LEU A 16 10.34 5.56 -9.28
C LEU A 16 10.52 4.74 -7.99
N VAL A 17 9.63 3.79 -7.70
CA VAL A 17 9.66 3.04 -6.43
C VAL A 17 10.96 2.29 -6.24
N ASP A 18 11.49 1.66 -7.30
CA ASP A 18 12.71 0.83 -7.22
C ASP A 18 13.96 1.66 -6.87
N LEU A 19 13.93 2.97 -7.13
CA LEU A 19 15.00 3.90 -6.79
C LEU A 19 14.99 4.29 -5.31
N VAL A 20 13.84 4.20 -4.64
CA VAL A 20 13.65 4.70 -3.28
C VAL A 20 13.43 3.59 -2.27
N VAL A 21 12.74 2.52 -2.66
CA VAL A 21 12.35 1.43 -1.78
C VAL A 21 12.96 0.12 -2.26
N GLY A 22 14.01 -0.29 -1.55
CA GLY A 22 14.61 -1.60 -1.74
C GLY A 22 13.69 -2.75 -1.31
N LYS A 23 14.11 -3.97 -1.64
CA LYS A 23 13.52 -5.20 -1.10
C LYS A 23 13.59 -5.19 0.43
N ALA A 24 12.52 -5.63 1.10
CA ALA A 24 12.57 -5.91 2.53
C ALA A 24 13.49 -7.10 2.84
N ASP A 25 14.27 -6.98 3.91
CA ASP A 25 14.93 -8.15 4.49
C ASP A 25 13.88 -9.10 5.07
N LEU A 26 14.10 -10.41 4.93
CA LEU A 26 13.25 -11.46 5.48
C LEU A 26 13.11 -11.33 7.00
N SER A 27 14.14 -10.81 7.67
CA SER A 27 14.14 -10.54 9.12
C SER A 27 13.18 -9.41 9.52
N CYS A 28 12.89 -8.47 8.60
CA CYS A 28 12.03 -7.30 8.83
C CYS A 28 10.63 -7.47 8.23
N GLY A 29 10.36 -8.59 7.55
CA GLY A 29 9.08 -8.88 6.92
C GLY A 29 8.94 -8.26 5.53
N GLY A 30 7.92 -7.42 5.33
CA GLY A 30 7.58 -6.88 4.00
C GLY A 30 6.84 -5.56 4.08
N HIS A 31 6.50 -5.00 2.93
CA HIS A 31 5.85 -3.70 2.83
C HIS A 31 4.35 -3.84 2.61
N LEU A 32 3.56 -2.91 3.16
CA LEU A 32 2.24 -2.60 2.64
C LEU A 32 2.38 -1.65 1.46
N ILE A 33 1.51 -1.84 0.48
CA ILE A 33 1.48 -1.04 -0.73
C ILE A 33 0.03 -0.60 -0.96
N ALA A 34 -0.17 0.70 -1.07
CA ALA A 34 -1.44 1.27 -1.51
C ALA A 34 -1.30 1.75 -2.96
N PHE A 35 -2.26 1.40 -3.80
CA PHE A 35 -2.34 1.82 -5.19
C PHE A 35 -3.51 2.78 -5.33
N LEU A 36 -3.20 4.04 -5.62
CA LEU A 36 -4.21 5.03 -5.98
C LEU A 36 -4.45 4.90 -7.48
N MET A 37 -5.63 4.43 -7.84
CA MET A 37 -6.03 4.21 -9.22
C MET A 37 -6.49 5.53 -9.86
N ALA A 38 -6.44 5.63 -11.19
CA ALA A 38 -6.82 6.84 -11.90
C ALA A 38 -8.29 7.24 -11.72
N ASP A 39 -9.18 6.29 -11.41
CA ASP A 39 -10.60 6.51 -11.11
C ASP A 39 -10.87 6.88 -9.64
N GLY A 40 -9.81 7.06 -8.84
CA GLY A 40 -9.89 7.38 -7.42
C GLY A 40 -10.12 6.17 -6.49
N ALA A 41 -10.23 4.96 -7.03
CA ALA A 41 -10.23 3.76 -6.19
C ALA A 41 -8.85 3.54 -5.56
N ILE A 42 -8.84 2.88 -4.41
CA ILE A 42 -7.62 2.45 -3.73
C ILE A 42 -7.59 0.94 -3.70
N ARG A 43 -6.48 0.35 -4.16
CA ARG A 43 -6.19 -1.08 -3.99
C ARG A 43 -5.09 -1.25 -2.97
N ILE A 44 -5.14 -2.34 -2.20
CA ILE A 44 -4.13 -2.64 -1.17
C ILE A 44 -3.41 -3.94 -1.53
N GLY A 45 -2.09 -3.90 -1.49
CA GLY A 45 -1.20 -5.05 -1.62
C GLY A 45 -0.23 -5.14 -0.47
N ALA A 46 0.51 -6.24 -0.43
CA ALA A 46 1.66 -6.38 0.45
C ALA A 46 2.71 -7.26 -0.24
N SER A 47 3.99 -6.93 -0.07
CA SER A 47 5.09 -7.63 -0.73
C SER A 47 6.42 -7.36 -0.07
N ILE A 48 7.31 -8.36 -0.08
CA ILE A 48 8.73 -8.18 0.26
C ILE A 48 9.52 -7.50 -0.89
N HIS A 49 8.99 -7.54 -2.11
CA HIS A 49 9.56 -6.93 -3.34
C HIS A 49 8.57 -5.89 -3.90
N PRO A 50 8.54 -4.65 -3.35
CA PRO A 50 7.50 -3.69 -3.70
C PRO A 50 7.53 -3.28 -5.17
N ALA A 51 8.70 -2.89 -5.71
CA ALA A 51 8.84 -2.48 -7.10
C ALA A 51 8.41 -3.57 -8.10
N GLN A 52 8.88 -4.82 -7.91
CA GLN A 52 8.51 -5.93 -8.78
C GLN A 52 7.00 -6.22 -8.73
N TYR A 53 6.39 -6.12 -7.55
CA TYR A 53 4.96 -6.33 -7.37
C TYR A 53 4.14 -5.25 -8.08
N ILE A 54 4.53 -3.98 -7.93
CA ILE A 54 3.89 -2.83 -8.57
C ILE A 54 3.98 -2.94 -10.10
N ASN A 55 5.16 -3.23 -10.63
CA ASN A 55 5.38 -3.38 -12.08
C ASN A 55 4.55 -4.53 -12.65
N ARG A 56 4.50 -5.67 -11.97
CA ARG A 56 3.66 -6.81 -12.40
C ARG A 56 2.19 -6.42 -12.45
N LEU A 57 1.68 -5.75 -11.41
CA LEU A 57 0.29 -5.30 -11.38
C LEU A 57 0.00 -4.27 -12.47
N ALA A 58 0.89 -3.31 -12.70
CA ALA A 58 0.75 -2.30 -13.75
C ALA A 58 0.66 -2.95 -15.14
N VAL A 59 1.51 -3.93 -15.44
CA VAL A 59 1.47 -4.70 -16.69
C VAL A 59 0.15 -5.47 -16.81
N GLN A 60 -0.28 -6.16 -15.76
CA GLN A 60 -1.55 -6.90 -15.74
C GLN A 60 -2.75 -5.99 -16.02
N LEU A 61 -2.82 -4.83 -15.36
CA LEU A 61 -3.89 -3.85 -15.58
C LEU A 61 -3.91 -3.35 -17.02
N ARG A 62 -2.75 -3.03 -17.61
CA ARG A 62 -2.66 -2.63 -19.03
C ARG A 62 -3.13 -3.74 -19.97
N GLN A 63 -2.75 -4.99 -19.72
CA GLN A 63 -3.13 -6.14 -20.57
C GLN A 63 -4.62 -6.46 -20.49
N MET A 64 -5.24 -6.28 -19.33
CA MET A 64 -6.65 -6.58 -19.11
C MET A 64 -7.58 -5.37 -19.30
N GLY A 65 -7.06 -4.22 -19.73
CA GLY A 65 -7.83 -2.98 -19.87
C GLY A 65 -8.37 -2.44 -18.54
N GLY A 66 -7.71 -2.76 -17.42
CA GLY A 66 -8.07 -2.25 -16.10
C GLY A 66 -7.64 -0.79 -15.89
N THR A 67 -8.19 -0.16 -14.85
CA THR A 67 -7.81 1.21 -14.47
C THR A 67 -6.29 1.29 -14.22
N PRO A 68 -5.57 2.28 -14.76
CA PRO A 68 -4.15 2.45 -14.48
C PRO A 68 -3.90 2.94 -13.05
N ILE A 69 -2.70 2.63 -12.53
CA ILE A 69 -2.20 3.15 -11.26
C ILE A 69 -1.73 4.59 -11.48
N LYS A 70 -2.28 5.54 -10.72
CA LYS A 70 -1.91 6.96 -10.74
C LYS A 70 -0.75 7.26 -9.81
N SER A 71 -0.74 6.67 -8.63
CA SER A 71 0.32 6.85 -7.62
C SER A 71 0.33 5.65 -6.67
N VAL A 72 1.45 5.44 -6.01
CA VAL A 72 1.61 4.40 -5.00
C VAL A 72 2.15 4.96 -3.70
N MET A 73 1.79 4.30 -2.60
CA MET A 73 2.34 4.53 -1.28
C MET A 73 2.93 3.23 -0.77
N VAL A 74 4.15 3.27 -0.23
CA VAL A 74 4.84 2.08 0.28
C VAL A 74 5.22 2.33 1.73
N SER A 75 4.82 1.43 2.62
CA SER A 75 5.08 1.55 4.05
C SER A 75 6.53 1.23 4.39
N LYS A 76 6.96 1.57 5.60
CA LYS A 76 8.11 0.89 6.21
C LYS A 76 7.89 -0.63 6.23
N PRO A 77 8.97 -1.44 6.16
CA PRO A 77 8.85 -2.88 6.39
C PRO A 77 8.19 -3.15 7.74
N CYS A 78 7.28 -4.12 7.78
CA CYS A 78 6.69 -4.60 9.02
C CYS A 78 6.68 -6.14 9.06
N LEU A 79 6.94 -6.64 10.27
CA LEU A 79 6.74 -8.04 10.60
C LEU A 79 5.27 -8.38 10.37
N ARG A 80 5.01 -9.49 9.67
CA ARG A 80 3.64 -9.95 9.34
C ARG A 80 2.84 -8.97 8.48
N HIS A 81 3.48 -8.26 7.54
CA HIS A 81 2.82 -7.39 6.54
C HIS A 81 1.52 -7.93 5.94
N GLU A 82 1.43 -9.23 5.68
CA GLU A 82 0.21 -9.91 5.23
C GLU A 82 -0.95 -9.81 6.24
N ALA A 83 -0.68 -10.01 7.53
CA ALA A 83 -1.67 -9.86 8.59
C ALA A 83 -2.07 -8.39 8.79
N VAL A 84 -1.10 -7.48 8.70
CA VAL A 84 -1.36 -6.04 8.75
C VAL A 84 -2.25 -5.61 7.59
N ARG A 85 -2.01 -6.13 6.38
CA ARG A 85 -2.87 -5.91 5.21
C ARG A 85 -4.30 -6.38 5.46
N ARG A 86 -4.48 -7.60 5.99
CA ARG A 86 -5.82 -8.14 6.29
C ARG A 86 -6.56 -7.27 7.29
N LYS A 87 -5.88 -6.83 8.35
CA LYS A 87 -6.46 -5.93 9.35
C LYS A 87 -6.88 -4.59 8.74
N LEU A 88 -6.07 -4.05 7.82
CA LEU A 88 -6.41 -2.81 7.11
C LEU A 88 -7.62 -3.00 6.19
N VAL A 89 -7.66 -4.09 5.42
CA VAL A 89 -8.81 -4.46 4.58
C VAL A 89 -10.09 -4.58 5.42
N GLU A 90 -10.03 -5.25 6.57
CA GLU A 90 -11.17 -5.41 7.48
C GLU A 90 -11.65 -4.06 8.03
N ARG A 91 -10.72 -3.19 8.41
CA ARG A 91 -11.04 -1.85 8.90
C ARG A 91 -11.69 -0.97 7.82
N LEU A 92 -11.27 -1.14 6.57
CA LEU A 92 -11.80 -0.42 5.42
C LEU A 92 -13.04 -1.06 4.80
N ARG A 93 -13.60 -2.11 5.39
CA ARG A 93 -14.76 -2.84 4.84
C ARG A 93 -15.96 -1.94 4.51
N ASN A 94 -16.16 -0.86 5.27
CA ASN A 94 -17.28 0.06 5.07
C ASN A 94 -17.08 0.95 3.83
N TYR A 95 -15.87 1.00 3.28
CA TYR A 95 -15.50 1.73 2.06
C TYR A 95 -15.32 0.79 0.85
N HIS A 96 -15.59 -0.50 1.02
CA HIS A 96 -15.38 -1.51 0.00
C HIS A 96 -16.41 -1.35 -1.12
N ASP A 97 -15.93 -1.20 -2.35
CA ASP A 97 -16.78 -1.23 -3.54
C ASP A 97 -17.13 -2.69 -3.85
N SER A 98 -18.35 -2.97 -4.29
CA SER A 98 -18.83 -4.33 -4.57
C SER A 98 -18.15 -4.93 -5.81
N GLY A 99 -16.88 -5.34 -5.65
CA GLY A 99 -16.04 -5.95 -6.66
C GLY A 99 -14.55 -5.76 -6.37
N ALA A 100 -13.85 -6.86 -6.06
CA ALA A 100 -12.40 -6.92 -5.75
C ALA A 100 -11.94 -6.10 -4.51
N ASN A 101 -10.67 -6.24 -4.12
CA ASN A 101 -10.01 -5.47 -3.04
C ASN A 101 -9.85 -3.98 -3.42
N LEU A 102 -10.94 -3.30 -3.75
CA LEU A 102 -11.02 -1.90 -4.14
C LEU A 102 -11.83 -1.13 -3.10
N PHE A 103 -11.29 0.00 -2.67
CA PHE A 103 -11.88 0.86 -1.65
C PHE A 103 -12.09 2.26 -2.21
N ARG A 104 -13.25 2.86 -1.95
CA ARG A 104 -13.55 4.25 -2.33
C ARG A 104 -13.55 5.15 -1.10
N LEU A 105 -12.44 5.84 -0.92
CA LEU A 105 -12.21 6.84 0.12
C LEU A 105 -11.12 7.81 -0.33
N SER A 106 -11.02 8.98 0.32
CA SER A 106 -9.93 9.91 0.04
C SER A 106 -8.57 9.33 0.47
N GLY A 107 -7.50 9.76 -0.21
CA GLY A 107 -6.13 9.36 0.15
C GLY A 107 -5.73 9.80 1.57
N GLU A 108 -6.25 10.93 2.04
CA GLU A 108 -6.11 11.40 3.42
C GLU A 108 -6.75 10.42 4.40
N ARG A 109 -8.03 10.06 4.18
CA ARG A 109 -8.73 9.13 5.06
C ARG A 109 -8.06 7.75 5.06
N PHE A 110 -7.62 7.28 3.90
CA PHE A 110 -6.86 6.03 3.81
C PHE A 110 -5.58 6.09 4.65
N THR A 111 -4.86 7.21 4.58
CA THR A 111 -3.62 7.42 5.35
C THR A 111 -3.90 7.38 6.85
N GLU A 112 -4.93 8.05 7.35
CA GLU A 112 -5.32 8.02 8.76
C GLU A 112 -5.58 6.58 9.26
N GLU A 113 -6.33 5.80 8.50
CA GLU A 113 -6.68 4.42 8.87
C GLU A 113 -5.44 3.50 8.82
N ALA A 114 -4.57 3.70 7.84
CA ALA A 114 -3.31 2.96 7.70
C ALA A 114 -2.30 3.32 8.79
N GLU A 115 -2.18 4.59 9.16
CA GLU A 115 -1.30 5.09 10.23
C GLU A 115 -1.65 4.43 11.56
N SER A 116 -2.94 4.42 11.90
CA SER A 116 -3.40 3.78 13.12
C SER A 116 -2.94 2.32 13.18
N ILE A 117 -3.08 1.56 12.10
CA ILE A 117 -2.68 0.15 12.07
C ILE A 117 -1.15 -0.04 12.08
N LEU A 118 -0.42 0.76 11.30
CA LEU A 118 1.02 0.62 11.13
C LEU A 118 1.78 1.01 12.40
N GLN A 119 1.34 2.05 13.12
CA GLN A 119 1.89 2.42 14.42
C GLN A 119 1.70 1.30 15.46
N PHE A 120 0.52 0.68 15.51
CA PHE A 120 0.29 -0.49 16.38
C PHE A 120 1.18 -1.69 16.01
N SER A 121 1.51 -1.86 14.72
CA SER A 121 2.35 -2.99 14.27
C SER A 121 3.85 -2.81 14.55
N GLN A 122 4.31 -1.58 14.80
CA GLN A 122 5.71 -1.27 15.10
C GLN A 122 6.02 -1.27 16.61
N ALA A 123 4.99 -1.21 17.46
CA ALA A 123 5.13 -1.20 18.92
C ALA A 123 5.11 -2.60 19.57
N MET A 124 4.91 -3.66 18.77
CA MET A 124 4.91 -5.07 19.19
C MET A 124 6.15 -5.79 18.69
#